data_AF-A0A7Y5HIJ1-F1
#
_entry.id   AF-A0A7Y5HIJ1-F1
#
_cell.length_a   1.000
_cell.length_b   1.000
_cell.length_c   1.000
_cell.angle_alpha   90.00
_cell.angle_beta   90.00
_cell.angle_gamma   90.00
#
_symmetry.space_group_name_H-M   'P 1'
#
loop_
_entity.id
_entity.type
_entity.pdbx_description
1 polymer ?
#
loop_
_entity_poly.entity_id
_entity_poly.type
_entity_poly.pdbx_seq_one_letter_code
_entity_poly.pdbx_strand_id
1 'polypeptide(L)' 'AAPRCTVREERRFVDAGRIVTTAGVTAGIDGALHLVERFLGPEAARWTAEEWMEHRR' A
#
# COMPACT_ATOMS: atom_id res chain seq x y z
N ALA A 1 -12.21 -8.24 19.82
CA ALA A 1 -11.66 -9.05 18.71
C ALA A 1 -12.52 -8.86 17.46
N ALA A 2 -11.98 -9.09 16.25
CA ALA A 2 -12.69 -8.97 14.98
C ALA A 2 -12.93 -10.36 14.34
N PRO A 3 -13.92 -11.15 14.81
CA PRO A 3 -14.05 -12.57 14.48
C PRO A 3 -14.45 -12.86 13.03
N ARG A 4 -14.91 -11.83 12.29
CA ARG A 4 -15.29 -11.95 10.87
C ARG A 4 -14.21 -11.45 9.92
N CYS A 5 -13.08 -10.95 10.44
CA CYS A 5 -11.99 -10.48 9.60
C CYS A 5 -11.18 -11.68 9.10
N THR A 6 -10.97 -11.77 7.79
CA THR A 6 -10.05 -12.76 7.21
C THR A 6 -8.65 -12.16 7.16
N VAL A 7 -7.73 -12.70 7.94
CA VAL A 7 -6.32 -12.32 7.89
C VAL A 7 -5.69 -12.95 6.64
N ARG A 8 -4.93 -12.14 5.88
CA ARG A 8 -4.10 -12.62 4.77
C ARG A 8 -2.65 -12.55 5.20
N GLU A 9 -2.09 -13.69 5.53
CA GLU A 9 -0.69 -13.81 5.96
C GLU A 9 0.27 -13.47 4.82
N GLU A 10 1.48 -13.04 5.18
CA GLU A 10 2.57 -12.71 4.24
C GLU A 10 2.24 -11.62 3.21
N ARG A 11 1.23 -10.78 3.49
CA ARG A 11 0.86 -9.62 2.67
C ARG A 11 1.30 -8.32 3.31
N ARG A 12 1.94 -7.45 2.52
CA ARG A 12 2.28 -6.08 2.96
C ARG A 12 1.03 -5.22 3.12
N PHE A 13 0.12 -5.28 2.15
CA PHE A 13 -1.18 -4.65 2.22
C PHE A 13 -2.26 -5.49 1.55
N VAL A 14 -3.52 -5.22 1.88
CA VAL A 14 -4.71 -5.80 1.24
C VAL A 14 -5.59 -4.66 0.76
N ASP A 15 -5.87 -4.62 -0.54
CA ASP A 15 -6.87 -3.73 -1.12
C ASP A 15 -8.21 -4.47 -1.27
N ALA A 16 -9.21 -4.03 -0.50
CA ALA A 16 -10.59 -4.53 -0.55
C ALA A 16 -11.54 -3.55 -1.26
N GLY A 17 -11.02 -2.79 -2.23
CA GLY A 17 -11.77 -1.80 -2.98
C GLY A 17 -11.90 -0.49 -2.22
N ARG A 18 -12.86 -0.37 -1.30
CA ARG A 18 -13.08 0.88 -0.54
C ARG A 18 -12.06 1.07 0.58
N ILE A 19 -11.56 -0.03 1.15
CA ILE A 19 -10.67 -0.03 2.30
C ILE A 19 -9.38 -0.74 1.90
N VAL A 20 -8.25 -0.09 2.19
CA VAL A 20 -6.93 -0.70 2.13
C VAL A 20 -6.40 -0.84 3.55
N THR A 21 -5.88 -2.00 3.90
CA THR A 21 -5.21 -2.24 5.18
C THR A 21 -3.75 -2.60 4.95
N THR A 22 -2.89 -2.20 5.88
CA THR A 22 -1.44 -2.40 5.83
C THR A 22 -0.97 -3.07 7.10
N ALA A 23 0.06 -3.91 7.01
CA ALA A 23 0.58 -4.63 8.17
C ALA A 23 1.34 -3.72 9.15
N GLY A 24 2.57 -3.34 8.80
CA GLY A 24 3.45 -2.50 9.61
C GLY A 24 3.87 -1.21 8.89
N VAL A 25 4.81 -0.46 9.47
CA VAL A 25 5.23 0.87 8.97
C VAL A 25 5.72 0.81 7.53
N THR A 26 6.70 -0.06 7.22
CA THR A 26 7.22 -0.21 5.85
C THR A 26 6.13 -0.66 4.88
N ALA A 27 5.28 -1.59 5.31
CA ALA A 27 4.15 -2.06 4.51
C ALA A 27 3.09 -0.95 4.29
N GLY A 28 3.04 0.03 5.19
CA GLY A 28 2.27 1.26 5.08
C GLY A 28 2.75 2.15 3.94
N ILE A 29 4.07 2.25 3.74
CA ILE A 29 4.66 2.98 2.61
C ILE A 29 4.23 2.32 1.30
N ASP A 30 4.36 0.99 1.19
CA ASP A 30 3.91 0.24 0.01
C ASP A 30 2.41 0.43 -0.25
N GLY A 31 1.59 0.39 0.79
CA GLY A 31 0.15 0.64 0.70
C GLY A 31 -0.18 2.07 0.26
N ALA A 32 0.54 3.08 0.74
CA ALA A 32 0.37 4.46 0.32
C ALA A 32 0.75 4.66 -1.15
N LEU A 33 1.90 4.10 -1.58
CA LEU A 33 2.32 4.16 -2.97
C LEU A 33 1.34 3.39 -3.88
N HIS A 34 0.74 2.29 -3.42
CA HIS A 34 -0.34 1.58 -4.12
C HIS A 34 -1.57 2.48 -4.32
N LEU A 35 -1.92 3.32 -3.35
CA LEU A 35 -3.01 4.29 -3.50
C LEU A 35 -2.66 5.39 -4.51
N VAL A 36 -1.42 5.90 -4.49
CA VAL A 36 -0.94 6.87 -5.50
C VAL A 36 -1.08 6.27 -6.89
N GLU A 37 -0.62 5.03 -7.08
CA GLU A 37 -0.72 4.31 -8.34
C GLU A 37 -2.17 4.14 -8.79
N ARG A 38 -3.06 3.76 -7.87
CA ARG A 38 -4.48 3.56 -8.15
C ARG A 38 -5.20 4.85 -8.57
N PHE A 39 -4.86 5.99 -7.99
CA PHE A 39 -5.55 7.26 -8.25
C PHE A 39 -4.91 8.11 -9.35
N LEU A 40 -3.59 8.07 -9.47
CA LEU A 40 -2.81 8.96 -10.33
C LEU A 40 -1.99 8.20 -11.39
N GLY A 41 -2.02 6.87 -11.37
CA GLY A 41 -1.32 6.02 -12.32
C GLY A 41 0.09 5.62 -11.87
N PRO A 42 0.69 4.63 -12.56
CA PRO A 42 1.97 4.01 -12.16
C PRO A 42 3.16 4.96 -12.26
N GLU A 43 3.14 5.92 -13.18
CA GLU A 43 4.21 6.91 -13.33
C GLU A 43 4.29 7.83 -12.10
N ALA A 44 3.15 8.32 -11.61
CA ALA A 44 3.09 9.14 -10.41
C ALA A 44 3.61 8.38 -9.19
N ALA A 45 3.23 7.12 -9.03
CA ALA A 45 3.70 6.29 -7.92
C ALA A 45 5.20 6.03 -7.96
N ARG A 46 5.76 5.75 -9.14
CA ARG A 46 7.20 5.59 -9.34
C ARG A 46 7.94 6.88 -9.01
N TRP A 47 7.48 8.01 -9.54
CA TRP A 47 8.08 9.31 -9.26
C TRP A 47 8.02 9.66 -7.77
N THR A 48 6.90 9.43 -7.09
CA THR A 48 6.80 9.63 -5.64
C THR A 48 7.78 8.73 -4.88
N ALA A 49 7.90 7.46 -5.27
CA ALA A 49 8.80 6.52 -4.59
C ALA A 49 10.27 6.93 -4.77
N GLU A 50 10.68 7.21 -6.01
CA GLU A 50 12.09 7.43 -6.37
C GLU A 50 12.55 8.86 -6.07
N GLU A 51 11.81 9.87 -6.54
CA GLU A 51 12.27 11.26 -6.54
C GLU A 51 11.92 12.01 -5.25
N TRP A 52 10.89 11.58 -4.51
CA TRP A 52 10.49 12.22 -3.26
C TRP A 52 10.92 11.44 -2.02
N MET A 53 10.76 10.12 -2.06
CA MET A 53 10.93 9.28 -0.87
C MET A 53 12.26 8.52 -0.85
N GLU A 54 13.01 8.52 -1.96
CA GLU A 54 14.22 7.71 -2.15
C GLU A 54 14.00 6.23 -1.76
N HIS A 55 12.78 5.75 -2.01
CA HIS A 55 12.29 4.45 -1.58
C HIS A 55 12.14 3.51 -2.77
N ARG A 56 12.83 2.37 -2.73
CA ARG A 56 12.60 1.26 -3.66
C ARG A 56 11.71 0.22 -3.00
N ARG A 57 10.59 -0.06 -3.66
CA ARG A 57 9.68 -1.16 -3.30
C ARG A 57 10.35 -2.52 -3.46
#